data_AF-A0A7X8RXU7-F1
#
_entry.id   AF-A0A7X8RXU7-F1
#
_cell.length_a   1.000
_cell.length_b   1.000
_cell.length_c   1.000
_cell.angle_alpha   90.00
_cell.angle_beta   90.00
_cell.angle_gamma   90.00
#
_symmetry.space_group_name_H-M   'P 1'
#
loop_
_entity.id
_entity.type
_entity.pdbx_description
1 polymer ?
#
loop_
_entity_poly.entity_id
_entity_poly.type
_entity_poly.pdbx_seq_one_letter_code
_entity_poly.pdbx_strand_id
1 'polypeptide(L)'
;MAKALASVAILSLSAPALAGTGTAAAPAAPATVNARDAAPPELRLWVDARAGTGQPVHWVAEGGVYEYPSGRKLFGMIGFDSSRVFWPAKAGDPVIHLTRKTFTYTDPVTGEVLREYNGKPVSPIAYPYQMITYRLENGEIMADVEQGTGKAVQMIKARDGVRYRQLGRDTVAFTASIFLDFPLPSGARYDAWENYDFFIHRTGTVDEPHQMSWQRFGALPAWAGGGKAIYHLVSWRVESEAEFPARTLEWARTSMPMWLKPPADVAEVRRLQQDAAGEGWAK
;
A
#
# COMPACT_ATOMS: atom_id res chain seq x y z
N MET A 1 -27.48 74.37 21.74
CA MET A 1 -26.64 74.22 22.95
C MET A 1 -27.56 74.21 24.17
N ALA A 2 -27.93 73.03 24.66
CA ALA A 2 -28.89 72.92 25.75
C ALA A 2 -28.52 71.74 26.69
N LYS A 3 -28.08 72.14 27.88
CA LYS A 3 -28.27 71.56 29.22
C LYS A 3 -28.20 70.04 29.39
N ALA A 4 -27.12 69.62 30.05
CA ALA A 4 -27.05 68.40 30.86
C ALA A 4 -27.75 68.61 32.21
N LEU A 5 -28.39 67.55 32.74
CA LEU A 5 -28.15 67.07 34.10
C LEU A 5 -28.89 65.74 34.37
N ALA A 6 -28.05 64.75 34.72
CA ALA A 6 -28.22 63.58 35.57
C ALA A 6 -29.62 63.06 35.94
N SER A 7 -29.79 61.73 35.83
CA SER A 7 -30.49 60.93 36.84
C SER A 7 -29.92 59.52 36.90
N VAL A 8 -29.78 59.06 38.14
CA VAL A 8 -29.09 57.87 38.62
C VAL A 8 -30.13 56.84 39.10
N ALA A 9 -29.74 55.58 38.99
CA ALA A 9 -30.16 54.39 39.75
C ALA A 9 -31.51 53.72 39.43
N ILE A 10 -31.32 52.47 39.03
CA ILE A 10 -32.22 51.32 38.88
C ILE A 10 -32.47 50.68 40.26
N LEU A 11 -33.67 50.17 40.51
CA LEU A 11 -33.99 48.96 41.32
C LEU A 11 -35.49 48.65 41.07
N SER A 12 -35.80 47.70 40.17
CA SER A 12 -35.94 46.24 40.40
C SER A 12 -37.30 45.84 40.97
N LEU A 13 -38.22 45.46 40.08
CA LEU A 13 -39.43 44.70 40.40
C LEU A 13 -39.13 43.21 40.23
N SER A 14 -39.23 42.47 41.32
CA SER A 14 -39.06 41.01 41.38
C SER A 14 -40.30 40.31 40.82
N ALA A 15 -40.17 39.56 39.73
CA ALA A 15 -41.19 38.63 39.25
C ALA A 15 -40.84 37.19 39.69
N PRO A 16 -41.84 36.34 39.99
CA PRO A 16 -41.62 35.02 40.58
C PRO A 16 -41.09 34.02 39.55
N ALA A 17 -40.18 33.18 40.01
CA ALA A 17 -39.58 32.08 39.26
C ALA A 17 -40.63 31.00 38.95
N LEU A 18 -40.94 30.83 37.67
CA LEU A 18 -41.53 29.59 37.15
C LEU A 18 -40.39 28.59 36.94
N ALA A 19 -40.30 27.61 37.83
CA ALA A 19 -39.41 26.47 37.72
C ALA A 19 -39.87 25.57 36.55
N GLY A 20 -39.47 25.93 35.34
CA GLY A 20 -39.49 25.00 34.20
C GLY A 20 -38.39 23.98 34.38
N THR A 21 -38.75 22.72 34.60
CA THR A 21 -37.83 21.58 34.50
C THR A 21 -37.49 21.36 33.03
N GLY A 22 -36.66 22.26 32.49
CA GLY A 22 -35.97 22.03 31.23
C GLY A 22 -34.92 20.97 31.48
N THR A 23 -35.18 19.74 31.07
CA THR A 23 -34.12 18.76 30.84
C THR A 23 -33.18 19.34 29.80
N ALA A 24 -32.09 19.95 30.26
CA ALA A 24 -31.00 20.37 29.40
C ALA A 24 -30.51 19.13 28.66
N ALA A 25 -30.72 19.11 27.34
CA ALA A 25 -30.14 18.08 26.49
C ALA A 25 -28.63 18.08 26.75
N ALA A 26 -28.09 16.91 27.11
CA ALA A 26 -26.66 16.74 27.24
C ALA A 26 -25.98 17.25 25.96
N PRO A 27 -24.88 18.03 26.06
CA PRO A 27 -24.18 18.48 24.87
C PRO A 27 -23.82 17.26 24.04
N ALA A 28 -24.29 17.24 22.79
CA ALA A 28 -23.97 16.18 21.86
C ALA A 28 -22.45 16.01 21.85
N ALA A 29 -21.97 14.79 22.09
CA ALA A 29 -20.56 14.48 22.00
C ALA A 29 -20.04 15.00 20.66
N PRO A 30 -18.90 15.73 20.61
CA PRO A 30 -18.37 16.22 19.36
C PRO A 30 -18.24 15.05 18.40
N ALA A 31 -18.85 15.18 17.22
CA ALA A 31 -18.78 14.15 16.20
C ALA A 31 -17.32 13.81 15.97
N THR A 32 -16.93 12.57 16.23
CA THR A 32 -15.58 12.08 15.95
C THR A 32 -15.39 12.18 14.44
N VAL A 33 -14.63 13.17 13.99
CA VAL A 33 -14.31 13.34 12.57
C VAL A 33 -13.54 12.10 12.13
N ASN A 34 -14.06 11.40 11.11
CA ASN A 34 -13.39 10.23 10.54
C ASN A 34 -11.99 10.64 10.04
N ALA A 35 -10.93 10.00 10.54
CA ALA A 35 -9.56 10.36 10.20
C ALA A 35 -9.27 10.29 8.69
N ARG A 36 -9.95 9.39 7.97
CA ARG A 36 -9.87 9.31 6.51
C ARG A 36 -10.41 10.58 5.85
N ASP A 37 -11.55 11.08 6.32
CA ASP A 37 -12.20 12.25 5.72
C ASP A 37 -11.48 13.55 6.09
N ALA A 38 -10.81 13.57 7.23
CA ALA A 38 -9.93 14.65 7.66
C ALA A 38 -8.53 14.63 7.00
N ALA A 39 -8.16 13.54 6.32
CA ALA A 39 -6.83 13.41 5.72
C ALA A 39 -6.66 14.37 4.52
N PRO A 40 -5.43 14.86 4.28
CA PRO A 40 -5.11 15.61 3.06
C PRO A 40 -5.56 14.87 1.80
N PRO A 41 -6.18 15.54 0.81
CA PRO A 41 -6.84 14.87 -0.32
C PRO A 41 -5.93 13.90 -1.08
N GLU A 42 -4.67 14.25 -1.23
CA GLU A 42 -3.60 13.53 -1.92
C GLU A 42 -3.15 12.29 -1.16
N LEU A 43 -3.03 12.37 0.17
CA LEU A 43 -2.80 11.19 1.01
C LEU A 43 -4.00 10.24 0.93
N ARG A 44 -5.23 10.78 1.02
CA ARG A 44 -6.45 9.99 0.89
C ARG A 44 -6.55 9.32 -0.47
N LEU A 45 -6.34 10.06 -1.56
CA LEU A 45 -6.35 9.53 -2.93
C LEU A 45 -5.34 8.41 -3.10
N TRP A 46 -4.11 8.61 -2.64
CA TRP A 46 -3.06 7.60 -2.70
C TRP A 46 -3.43 6.32 -1.93
N VAL A 47 -3.85 6.47 -0.67
CA VAL A 47 -4.17 5.35 0.20
C VAL A 47 -5.37 4.57 -0.31
N ASP A 48 -6.44 5.27 -0.68
CA ASP A 48 -7.66 4.67 -1.23
C ASP A 48 -7.36 3.91 -2.52
N ALA A 49 -6.55 4.50 -3.40
CA ALA A 49 -6.11 3.85 -4.62
C ALA A 49 -5.28 2.60 -4.33
N ARG A 50 -4.30 2.70 -3.44
CA ARG A 50 -3.30 1.66 -3.22
C ARG A 50 -3.81 0.48 -2.39
N ALA A 51 -4.66 0.72 -1.39
CA ALA A 51 -5.02 -0.25 -0.36
C ALA A 51 -6.52 -0.28 -0.03
N GLY A 52 -7.35 0.44 -0.79
CA GLY A 52 -8.80 0.49 -0.61
C GLY A 52 -9.22 1.37 0.57
N THR A 53 -10.46 1.18 1.02
CA THR A 53 -11.08 1.99 2.09
C THR A 53 -11.33 1.19 3.37
N GLY A 54 -10.80 -0.05 3.44
CA GLY A 54 -10.89 -0.95 4.60
C GLY A 54 -11.28 -2.38 4.23
N GLN A 55 -12.01 -2.57 3.13
CA GLN A 55 -12.16 -3.89 2.52
C GLN A 55 -10.88 -4.27 1.78
N PRO A 56 -10.55 -5.58 1.67
CA PRO A 56 -9.43 -6.03 0.86
C PRO A 56 -9.57 -5.57 -0.59
N VAL A 57 -8.44 -5.20 -1.18
CA VAL A 57 -8.29 -4.98 -2.62
C VAL A 57 -7.06 -5.74 -3.10
N HIS A 58 -6.93 -5.94 -4.40
CA HIS A 58 -5.83 -6.72 -4.96
C HIS A 58 -5.22 -6.02 -6.16
N TRP A 59 -3.90 -5.93 -6.24
CA TRP A 59 -3.22 -5.59 -7.48
C TRP A 59 -2.77 -6.85 -8.18
N VAL A 60 -3.25 -7.08 -9.39
CA VAL A 60 -2.79 -8.18 -10.25
C VAL A 60 -1.78 -7.65 -11.25
N ALA A 61 -0.80 -8.47 -11.59
CA ALA A 61 0.34 -8.04 -12.38
C ALA A 61 0.77 -9.09 -13.39
N GLU A 62 1.17 -8.63 -14.57
CA GLU A 62 1.78 -9.46 -15.60
C GLU A 62 2.91 -8.73 -16.33
N GLY A 63 3.87 -9.50 -16.84
CA GLY A 63 4.97 -8.97 -17.60
C GLY A 63 6.09 -9.98 -17.79
N GLY A 64 7.33 -9.57 -17.53
CA GLY A 64 8.47 -10.43 -17.76
C GLY A 64 9.77 -9.97 -17.14
N VAL A 65 10.75 -10.85 -17.30
CA VAL A 65 12.13 -10.68 -16.88
C VAL A 65 13.00 -10.72 -18.12
N TYR A 66 13.87 -9.73 -18.28
CA TYR A 66 14.63 -9.46 -19.49
C TYR A 66 16.12 -9.40 -19.16
N GLU A 67 16.91 -10.05 -20.01
CA GLU A 67 18.36 -9.96 -19.98
C GLU A 67 18.80 -8.53 -20.27
N TYR A 68 19.70 -7.99 -19.45
CA TYR A 68 20.31 -6.70 -19.67
C TYR A 68 21.75 -6.87 -20.16
N PRO A 69 22.20 -6.15 -21.22
CA PRO A 69 21.48 -5.12 -21.97
C PRO A 69 20.74 -5.61 -23.23
N SER A 70 20.72 -6.92 -23.53
CA SER A 70 20.21 -7.42 -24.82
C SER A 70 18.70 -7.21 -25.03
N GLY A 71 17.93 -7.08 -23.94
CA GLY A 71 16.47 -6.99 -23.98
C GLY A 71 15.77 -8.32 -24.25
N ARG A 72 16.50 -9.44 -24.32
CA ARG A 72 15.93 -10.76 -24.55
C ARG A 72 15.08 -11.18 -23.36
N LYS A 73 13.81 -11.55 -23.60
CA LYS A 73 12.92 -12.07 -22.55
C LYS A 73 13.44 -13.44 -22.08
N LEU A 74 13.77 -13.51 -20.79
CA LEU A 74 14.20 -14.73 -20.12
C LEU A 74 13.00 -15.52 -19.59
N PHE A 75 12.06 -14.82 -18.97
CA PHE A 75 10.86 -15.39 -18.37
C PHE A 75 9.67 -14.46 -18.56
N GLY A 76 8.46 -15.02 -18.62
CA GLY A 76 7.29 -14.25 -18.23
C GLY A 76 7.17 -14.19 -16.70
N MET A 77 6.30 -13.32 -16.20
CA MET A 77 6.09 -13.17 -14.77
C MET A 77 4.64 -12.78 -14.53
N ILE A 78 4.01 -13.43 -13.56
CA ILE A 78 2.68 -13.09 -13.07
C ILE A 78 2.75 -12.98 -11.55
N GLY A 79 1.87 -12.18 -10.98
CA GLY A 79 1.79 -12.07 -9.53
C GLY A 79 0.66 -11.17 -9.10
N PHE A 80 0.56 -11.02 -7.79
CA PHE A 80 -0.43 -10.15 -7.20
C PHE A 80 0.01 -9.70 -5.81
N ASP A 81 -0.62 -8.62 -5.36
CA ASP A 81 -0.69 -8.29 -3.95
C ASP A 81 -2.14 -8.24 -3.47
N SER A 82 -2.33 -8.55 -2.20
CA SER A 82 -3.62 -8.45 -1.51
C SER A 82 -3.44 -7.51 -0.34
N SER A 83 -4.21 -6.44 -0.32
CA SER A 83 -3.98 -5.26 0.51
C SER A 83 -5.21 -4.87 1.31
N ARG A 84 -5.00 -4.36 2.52
CA ARG A 84 -6.03 -3.72 3.35
C ARG A 84 -5.43 -2.52 4.09
N VAL A 85 -6.23 -1.47 4.23
CA VAL A 85 -5.88 -0.29 5.03
C VAL A 85 -6.61 -0.24 6.38
N PHE A 86 -5.94 0.32 7.37
CA PHE A 86 -6.46 0.72 8.67
C PHE A 86 -6.19 2.22 8.86
N TRP A 87 -7.26 3.00 8.80
CA TRP A 87 -7.21 4.41 9.15
C TRP A 87 -7.16 4.57 10.68
N PRO A 88 -6.36 5.52 11.20
CA PRO A 88 -6.25 5.72 12.63
C PRO A 88 -7.53 6.27 13.23
N ALA A 89 -7.71 6.10 14.54
CA ALA A 89 -8.84 6.71 15.25
C ALA A 89 -8.71 8.24 15.34
N LYS A 90 -7.47 8.75 15.38
CA LYS A 90 -7.15 10.17 15.51
C LYS A 90 -6.58 10.70 14.19
N ALA A 91 -7.14 11.80 13.69
CA ALA A 91 -6.62 12.48 12.50
C ALA A 91 -5.17 12.93 12.72
N GLY A 92 -4.33 12.75 11.70
CA GLY A 92 -2.90 13.07 11.73
C GLY A 92 -2.00 11.94 12.23
N ASP A 93 -2.55 10.91 12.87
CA ASP A 93 -1.78 9.71 13.17
C ASP A 93 -1.47 8.91 11.88
N PRO A 94 -0.45 8.03 11.88
CA PRO A 94 -0.09 7.28 10.68
C PRO A 94 -1.18 6.30 10.23
N VAL A 95 -1.29 6.12 8.91
CA VAL A 95 -2.18 5.12 8.30
C VAL A 95 -1.41 3.81 8.12
N ILE A 96 -2.03 2.70 8.47
CA ILE A 96 -1.41 1.37 8.34
C ILE A 96 -2.00 0.65 7.14
N HIS A 97 -1.15 0.20 6.22
CA HIS A 97 -1.50 -0.65 5.10
C HIS A 97 -0.80 -2.00 5.26
N LEU A 98 -1.58 -3.08 5.32
CA LEU A 98 -1.09 -4.45 5.39
C LEU A 98 -1.26 -5.12 4.04
N THR A 99 -0.22 -5.77 3.56
CA THR A 99 -0.26 -6.47 2.28
C THR A 99 0.45 -7.82 2.32
N ARG A 100 -0.02 -8.75 1.49
CA ARG A 100 0.68 -9.96 1.09
C ARG A 100 1.01 -9.85 -0.38
N LYS A 101 2.27 -10.08 -0.75
CA LYS A 101 2.74 -9.89 -2.12
C LYS A 101 3.43 -11.15 -2.62
N THR A 102 3.07 -11.66 -3.80
CA THR A 102 3.74 -12.81 -4.41
C THR A 102 3.77 -12.78 -5.94
N PHE A 103 4.87 -13.27 -6.51
CA PHE A 103 5.09 -13.36 -7.95
C PHE A 103 5.78 -14.67 -8.31
N THR A 104 5.36 -15.28 -9.42
CA THR A 104 6.02 -16.44 -10.00
C THR A 104 6.47 -16.17 -11.43
N TYR A 105 7.30 -17.06 -11.92
CA TYR A 105 7.90 -16.99 -13.25
C TYR A 105 7.15 -17.92 -14.17
N THR A 106 6.99 -17.51 -15.42
CA THR A 106 6.35 -18.31 -16.46
C THR A 106 7.30 -18.53 -17.61
N ASP A 107 7.05 -19.58 -18.38
CA ASP A 107 7.72 -19.81 -19.65
C ASP A 107 7.53 -18.57 -20.55
N PRO A 108 8.59 -18.05 -21.18
CA PRO A 108 8.52 -16.80 -21.93
C PRO A 108 7.69 -16.88 -23.22
N VAL A 109 7.40 -18.10 -23.71
CA VAL A 109 6.68 -18.35 -24.97
C VAL A 109 5.22 -18.75 -24.69
N THR A 110 5.01 -19.76 -23.85
CA THR A 110 3.69 -20.35 -23.57
C THR A 110 2.96 -19.64 -22.42
N GLY A 111 3.71 -19.01 -21.52
CA GLY A 111 3.19 -18.40 -20.30
C GLY A 111 2.79 -19.40 -19.22
N GLU A 112 3.14 -20.68 -19.33
CA GLU A 112 2.93 -21.67 -18.27
C GLU A 112 3.78 -21.35 -17.03
N VAL A 113 3.21 -21.53 -15.83
CA VAL A 113 3.94 -21.29 -14.58
C VAL A 113 5.08 -22.30 -14.44
N LEU A 114 6.30 -21.80 -14.30
CA LEU A 114 7.49 -22.62 -14.14
C LEU A 114 7.59 -23.16 -12.72
N ARG A 115 7.75 -24.49 -12.61
CA ARG A 115 8.08 -25.17 -11.35
C ARG A 115 9.56 -25.55 -11.27
N GLU A 116 10.20 -25.74 -12.42
CA GLU A 116 11.61 -26.09 -12.56
C GLU A 116 12.22 -25.33 -13.74
N TYR A 117 13.50 -24.97 -13.63
CA TYR A 117 14.29 -24.39 -14.71
C TYR A 117 15.73 -24.92 -14.62
N ASN A 118 16.22 -25.54 -15.70
CA ASN A 118 17.55 -26.17 -15.76
C ASN A 118 17.85 -27.12 -14.58
N GLY A 119 16.91 -28.01 -14.24
CA GLY A 119 17.08 -28.97 -13.15
C GLY A 119 16.96 -28.37 -11.74
N LYS A 120 16.62 -27.09 -11.61
CA LYS A 120 16.48 -26.39 -10.31
C LYS A 120 15.04 -25.99 -10.05
N PRO A 121 14.52 -26.17 -8.82
CA PRO A 121 13.19 -25.71 -8.47
C PRO A 121 13.09 -24.18 -8.60
N VAL A 122 12.04 -23.72 -9.25
CA VAL A 122 11.72 -22.29 -9.35
C VAL A 122 11.03 -21.86 -8.07
N SER A 123 11.69 -20.97 -7.33
CA SER A 123 11.09 -20.35 -6.16
C SER A 123 10.43 -19.02 -6.54
N PRO A 124 9.17 -18.80 -6.16
CA PRO A 124 8.49 -17.52 -6.36
C PRO A 124 9.05 -16.46 -5.41
N ILE A 125 8.82 -15.20 -5.76
CA ILE A 125 8.96 -14.08 -4.82
C ILE A 125 7.73 -14.11 -3.94
N ALA A 126 7.92 -14.07 -2.63
CA ALA A 126 6.82 -14.00 -1.70
C ALA A 126 7.19 -13.14 -0.49
N TYR A 127 6.18 -12.41 -0.01
CA TYR A 127 6.22 -11.63 1.20
C TYR A 127 4.95 -11.98 1.98
N PRO A 128 5.06 -12.79 3.06
CA PRO A 128 3.91 -13.24 3.85
C PRO A 128 3.26 -12.09 4.61
N TYR A 129 3.97 -10.98 4.74
CA TYR A 129 3.43 -9.67 5.02
C TYR A 129 4.41 -8.59 4.51
N GLN A 130 3.87 -7.41 4.23
CA GLN A 130 4.57 -6.12 4.36
C GLN A 130 3.61 -5.19 5.11
N MET A 131 4.12 -4.47 6.10
CA MET A 131 3.37 -3.42 6.79
C MET A 131 3.91 -2.07 6.36
N ILE A 132 3.09 -1.32 5.62
CA ILE A 132 3.42 -0.01 5.10
C ILE A 132 2.77 1.04 6.00
N THR A 133 3.56 1.97 6.52
CA THR A 133 3.09 3.08 7.34
C THR A 133 3.14 4.36 6.52
N TYR A 134 1.97 4.98 6.28
CA TYR A 134 1.88 6.26 5.58
C TYR A 134 1.77 7.43 6.54
N ARG A 135 2.50 8.51 6.23
CA ARG A 135 2.40 9.83 6.88
C ARG A 135 2.58 10.92 5.82
N LEU A 136 2.00 12.09 6.03
CA LEU A 136 2.35 13.27 5.25
C LEU A 136 3.41 14.06 6.02
N GLU A 137 4.56 14.30 5.40
CA GLU A 137 5.68 15.02 6.00
C GLU A 137 6.21 16.02 4.97
N ASN A 138 6.26 17.31 5.31
CA ASN A 138 6.71 18.38 4.41
C ASN A 138 6.02 18.42 3.02
N GLY A 139 4.76 17.98 2.96
CA GLY A 139 4.00 17.90 1.70
C GLY A 139 4.25 16.63 0.87
N GLU A 140 5.08 15.71 1.36
CA GLU A 140 5.39 14.44 0.75
C GLU A 140 4.71 13.28 1.48
N ILE A 141 4.23 12.29 0.72
CA ILE A 141 3.64 11.08 1.29
C ILE A 141 4.78 10.11 1.61
N MET A 142 5.15 9.99 2.87
CA MET A 142 6.18 9.04 3.30
C MET A 142 5.56 7.66 3.50
N ALA A 143 6.22 6.63 2.97
CA ALA A 143 5.75 5.25 3.00
C ALA A 143 6.86 4.32 3.52
N ASP A 144 6.92 4.13 4.83
CA ASP A 144 7.91 3.22 5.42
C ASP A 144 7.40 1.78 5.36
N VAL A 145 8.27 0.83 5.01
CA VAL A 145 7.91 -0.59 4.84
C VAL A 145 8.62 -1.43 5.89
N GLU A 146 7.85 -2.17 6.69
CA GLU A 146 8.34 -3.18 7.61
C GLU A 146 8.12 -4.59 7.04
N GLN A 147 9.16 -5.42 7.07
CA GLN A 147 9.15 -6.79 6.54
C GLN A 147 10.23 -7.66 7.20
N GLY A 148 10.20 -8.98 6.95
CA GLY A 148 11.20 -9.94 7.47
C GLY A 148 10.72 -10.72 8.71
N THR A 149 11.55 -11.63 9.22
CA THR A 149 11.23 -12.46 10.40
C THR A 149 12.44 -12.59 11.33
N GLY A 150 12.16 -12.78 12.62
CA GLY A 150 13.15 -12.95 13.67
C GLY A 150 14.15 -11.80 13.64
N LYS A 151 15.44 -12.15 13.55
CA LYS A 151 16.54 -11.16 13.49
C LYS A 151 16.61 -10.39 12.16
N ALA A 152 15.89 -10.83 11.13
CA ALA A 152 15.85 -10.20 9.81
C ALA A 152 14.66 -9.24 9.64
N VAL A 153 13.86 -9.01 10.69
CA VAL A 153 12.87 -7.92 10.67
C VAL A 153 13.60 -6.60 10.44
N GLN A 154 13.18 -5.87 9.43
CA GLN A 154 13.79 -4.62 9.01
C GLN A 154 12.74 -3.59 8.63
N MET A 155 13.17 -2.33 8.69
CA MET A 155 12.39 -1.15 8.34
C MET A 155 13.07 -0.43 7.18
N ILE A 156 12.43 -0.43 6.03
CA ILE A 156 12.85 0.34 4.85
C ILE A 156 12.19 1.71 4.95
N LYS A 157 12.97 2.73 5.27
CA LYS A 157 12.49 4.11 5.40
C LYS A 157 12.39 4.78 4.02
N ALA A 158 11.26 5.43 3.75
CA ALA A 158 11.15 6.30 2.59
C ALA A 158 12.11 7.49 2.76
N ARG A 159 12.90 7.80 1.72
CA ARG A 159 13.81 8.96 1.71
C ARG A 159 13.20 10.18 1.03
N ASP A 160 12.62 9.97 -0.16
CA ASP A 160 12.15 11.06 -1.04
C ASP A 160 10.61 11.05 -1.24
N GLY A 161 9.89 10.41 -0.32
CA GLY A 161 8.44 10.24 -0.36
C GLY A 161 7.89 9.58 -1.63
N VAL A 162 6.57 9.49 -1.71
CA VAL A 162 5.84 9.19 -2.94
C VAL A 162 5.53 10.52 -3.62
N ARG A 163 6.15 10.74 -4.76
CA ARG A 163 5.96 11.96 -5.56
C ARG A 163 4.67 11.83 -6.35
N TYR A 164 3.89 12.90 -6.45
CA TYR A 164 2.68 12.89 -7.26
C TYR A 164 2.61 14.08 -8.20
N ARG A 165 1.99 13.88 -9.36
CA ARG A 165 1.86 14.88 -10.42
C ARG A 165 0.59 14.68 -11.21
N GLN A 166 -0.07 15.79 -11.52
CA GLN A 166 -1.23 15.79 -12.40
C GLN A 166 -0.76 15.50 -13.84
N LEU A 167 -1.37 14.50 -14.48
CA LEU A 167 -1.17 14.14 -15.89
C LEU A 167 -2.47 14.42 -16.66
N GLY A 168 -2.52 15.57 -17.33
CA GLY A 168 -3.75 16.02 -18.00
C GLY A 168 -4.87 16.31 -17.00
N ARG A 169 -6.13 16.22 -17.41
CA ARG A 169 -7.28 16.57 -16.55
C ARG A 169 -7.70 15.45 -15.60
N ASP A 170 -7.47 14.20 -15.99
CA ASP A 170 -8.22 13.06 -15.44
C ASP A 170 -7.33 12.01 -14.78
N THR A 171 -6.01 12.23 -14.72
CA THR A 171 -5.06 11.25 -14.19
C THR A 171 -4.08 11.91 -13.24
N VAL A 172 -3.84 11.30 -12.09
CA VAL A 172 -2.72 11.64 -11.20
C VAL A 172 -1.73 10.49 -11.24
N ALA A 173 -0.46 10.79 -11.52
CA ALA A 173 0.61 9.82 -11.40
C ALA A 173 1.27 9.92 -10.03
N PHE A 174 1.44 8.80 -9.35
CA PHE A 174 2.22 8.67 -8.13
C PHE A 174 3.46 7.80 -8.41
N THR A 175 4.65 8.32 -8.12
CA THR A 175 5.92 7.61 -8.32
C THR A 175 6.55 7.29 -6.97
N ALA A 176 6.79 6.02 -6.72
CA ALA A 176 7.59 5.52 -5.62
C ALA A 176 8.86 4.86 -6.17
N SER A 177 10.00 5.53 -6.01
CA SER A 177 11.31 5.00 -6.39
C SER A 177 12.02 4.45 -5.16
N ILE A 178 12.55 3.23 -5.26
CA ILE A 178 13.22 2.55 -4.16
C ILE A 178 14.62 2.15 -4.61
N PHE A 179 15.61 2.56 -3.81
CA PHE A 179 17.01 2.19 -3.99
C PHE A 179 17.39 1.28 -2.83
N LEU A 180 17.42 -0.02 -3.09
CA LEU A 180 17.73 -1.04 -2.10
C LEU A 180 19.23 -1.30 -2.12
N ASP A 181 19.83 -1.19 -0.94
CA ASP A 181 21.26 -1.38 -0.76
C ASP A 181 21.56 -1.83 0.68
N PHE A 182 21.75 -3.14 0.88
CA PHE A 182 22.01 -3.69 2.21
C PHE A 182 22.88 -4.95 2.17
N PRO A 183 23.62 -5.24 3.26
CA PRO A 183 24.42 -6.45 3.36
C PRO A 183 23.54 -7.69 3.51
N LEU A 184 23.98 -8.81 2.93
CA LEU A 184 23.38 -10.13 3.11
C LEU A 184 24.18 -10.94 4.14
N PRO A 185 23.55 -11.91 4.84
CA PRO A 185 24.24 -12.76 5.83
C PRO A 185 25.46 -13.52 5.28
N SER A 186 25.49 -13.78 3.97
CA SER A 186 26.62 -14.42 3.29
C SER A 186 27.84 -13.51 3.11
N GLY A 187 27.77 -12.23 3.49
CA GLY A 187 28.76 -11.22 3.17
C GLY A 187 28.61 -10.62 1.77
N ALA A 188 27.69 -11.14 0.95
CA ALA A 188 27.29 -10.50 -0.30
C ALA A 188 26.51 -9.20 -0.04
N ARG A 189 26.29 -8.41 -1.08
CA ARG A 189 25.49 -7.18 -1.03
C ARG A 189 24.24 -7.36 -1.87
N TYR A 190 23.09 -7.00 -1.33
CA TYR A 190 21.85 -6.89 -2.10
C TYR A 190 21.71 -5.47 -2.61
N ASP A 191 21.64 -5.33 -3.93
CA ASP A 191 21.42 -4.07 -4.61
C ASP A 191 20.34 -4.22 -5.69
N ALA A 192 19.33 -3.35 -5.62
CA ALA A 192 18.30 -3.25 -6.63
C ALA A 192 17.76 -1.83 -6.69
N TRP A 193 17.43 -1.40 -7.90
CA TRP A 193 16.57 -0.25 -8.12
C TRP A 193 15.18 -0.77 -8.47
N GLU A 194 14.16 -0.21 -7.85
CA GLU A 194 12.76 -0.44 -8.21
C GLU A 194 12.06 0.90 -8.43
N ASN A 195 11.17 0.95 -9.40
CA ASN A 195 10.31 2.11 -9.62
C ASN A 195 8.88 1.65 -9.85
N TYR A 196 7.97 2.26 -9.11
CA TYR A 196 6.55 2.06 -9.21
C TYR A 196 5.92 3.37 -9.67
N ASP A 197 5.28 3.36 -10.83
CA ASP A 197 4.46 4.47 -11.31
C ASP A 197 3.00 4.03 -11.30
N PHE A 198 2.22 4.58 -10.37
CA PHE A 198 0.78 4.39 -10.28
C PHE A 198 0.08 5.48 -11.06
N PHE A 199 -0.94 5.11 -11.83
CA PHE A 199 -1.80 6.00 -12.59
C PHE A 199 -3.21 5.88 -12.03
N ILE A 200 -3.65 6.92 -11.36
CA ILE A 200 -4.97 6.97 -10.73
C ILE A 200 -5.85 7.86 -11.59
N HIS A 201 -6.78 7.24 -12.29
CA HIS A 201 -7.72 7.89 -13.18
C HIS A 201 -8.97 8.32 -12.43
N ARG A 202 -9.59 9.40 -12.88
CA ARG A 202 -10.92 9.79 -12.39
C ARG A 202 -11.90 8.65 -12.67
N THR A 203 -12.73 8.32 -11.69
CA THR A 203 -13.80 7.33 -11.85
C THR A 203 -14.62 7.57 -13.12
N GLY A 204 -14.83 6.50 -13.90
CA GLY A 204 -15.67 6.51 -15.10
C GLY A 204 -14.98 6.99 -16.39
N THR A 205 -13.67 7.25 -16.38
CA THR A 205 -12.93 7.62 -17.61
C THR A 205 -12.27 6.43 -18.30
N VAL A 206 -11.98 5.35 -17.57
CA VAL A 206 -11.42 4.08 -18.06
C VAL A 206 -12.00 2.93 -17.24
N ASP A 207 -11.96 1.71 -17.81
CA ASP A 207 -12.45 0.49 -17.15
C ASP A 207 -11.65 0.15 -15.89
N GLU A 208 -10.33 0.28 -15.95
CA GLU A 208 -9.39 0.02 -14.85
C GLU A 208 -8.80 1.35 -14.33
N PRO A 209 -9.43 2.02 -13.35
CA PRO A 209 -9.03 3.36 -12.91
C PRO A 209 -7.75 3.39 -12.06
N HIS A 210 -7.26 2.24 -11.59
CA HIS A 210 -6.04 2.13 -10.79
C HIS A 210 -5.07 1.23 -11.53
N GLN A 211 -4.10 1.85 -12.20
CA GLN A 211 -3.07 1.16 -12.97
C GLN A 211 -1.69 1.42 -12.37
N MET A 212 -0.75 0.54 -12.63
CA MET A 212 0.62 0.69 -12.18
C MET A 212 1.59 0.04 -13.16
N SER A 213 2.72 0.67 -13.42
CA SER A 213 3.90 -0.01 -13.96
C SER A 213 4.92 -0.22 -12.85
N TRP A 214 5.50 -1.41 -12.80
CA TRP A 214 6.62 -1.72 -11.93
C TRP A 214 7.83 -2.10 -12.77
N GLN A 215 8.96 -1.45 -12.48
CA GLN A 215 10.24 -1.74 -13.08
C GLN A 215 11.24 -2.07 -11.98
N ARG A 216 12.12 -3.02 -12.25
CA ARG A 216 13.25 -3.32 -11.36
C ARG A 216 14.49 -3.63 -12.17
N PHE A 217 15.61 -3.04 -11.77
CA PHE A 217 16.94 -3.47 -12.15
C PHE A 217 17.61 -4.12 -10.95
N GLY A 218 17.95 -5.39 -11.06
CA GLY A 218 18.52 -6.13 -9.94
C GLY A 218 19.00 -7.51 -10.33
N ALA A 219 19.44 -8.28 -9.34
CA ALA A 219 19.90 -9.65 -9.59
C ALA A 219 18.76 -10.57 -10.06
N LEU A 220 19.10 -11.53 -10.91
CA LEU A 220 18.28 -12.71 -11.17
C LEU A 220 18.27 -13.62 -9.92
N PRO A 221 17.21 -14.42 -9.73
CA PRO A 221 17.19 -15.41 -8.67
C PRO A 221 18.32 -16.43 -8.87
N ALA A 222 18.80 -17.02 -7.78
CA ALA A 222 19.91 -17.99 -7.82
C ALA A 222 19.63 -19.21 -8.73
N TRP A 223 18.35 -19.63 -8.82
CA TRP A 223 17.94 -20.74 -9.70
C TRP A 223 18.04 -20.37 -11.19
N ALA A 224 18.01 -19.08 -11.55
CA ALA A 224 18.02 -18.60 -12.94
C ALA A 224 19.43 -18.38 -13.52
N GLY A 225 20.48 -18.71 -12.79
CA GLY A 225 21.87 -18.58 -13.26
C GLY A 225 22.60 -17.30 -12.84
N GLY A 226 21.98 -16.44 -12.03
CA GLY A 226 22.58 -15.19 -11.54
C GLY A 226 22.71 -14.10 -12.61
N GLY A 227 23.44 -13.02 -12.31
CA GLY A 227 23.55 -11.84 -13.18
C GLY A 227 22.46 -10.80 -12.93
N LYS A 228 22.47 -9.70 -13.70
CA LYS A 228 21.49 -8.61 -13.60
C LYS A 228 20.41 -8.73 -14.68
N ALA A 229 19.19 -8.34 -14.34
CA ALA A 229 18.05 -8.34 -15.24
C ALA A 229 17.16 -7.12 -15.00
N ILE A 230 16.34 -6.83 -16.03
CA ILE A 230 15.22 -5.91 -15.94
C ILE A 230 13.95 -6.73 -15.71
N TYR A 231 13.20 -6.39 -14.67
CA TYR A 231 11.84 -6.88 -14.47
C TYR A 231 10.92 -5.74 -14.85
N HIS A 232 9.90 -6.05 -15.64
CA HIS A 232 8.90 -5.07 -16.03
C HIS A 232 7.53 -5.72 -16.01
N LEU A 233 6.63 -5.13 -15.23
CA LEU A 233 5.26 -5.57 -15.11
C LEU A 233 4.31 -4.39 -15.20
N VAL A 234 3.16 -4.65 -15.79
CA VAL A 234 1.99 -3.78 -15.73
C VAL A 234 0.99 -4.42 -14.80
N SER A 235 0.27 -3.59 -14.05
CA SER A 235 -0.64 -4.04 -13.01
C SER A 235 -1.87 -3.15 -12.95
N TRP A 236 -2.96 -3.73 -12.48
CA TRP A 236 -4.20 -3.03 -12.22
C TRP A 236 -4.83 -3.55 -10.93
N ARG A 237 -5.67 -2.73 -10.32
CA ARG A 237 -6.38 -3.10 -9.09
C ARG A 237 -7.72 -3.72 -9.41
N VAL A 238 -8.01 -4.86 -8.78
CA VAL A 238 -9.33 -5.48 -8.73
C VAL A 238 -9.84 -5.52 -7.30
N GLU A 239 -11.15 -5.65 -7.12
CA GLU A 239 -11.80 -5.59 -5.81
C GLU A 239 -12.00 -6.99 -5.20
N SER A 240 -11.85 -8.05 -5.99
CA SER A 240 -11.99 -9.44 -5.56
C SER A 240 -11.02 -10.39 -6.25
N GLU A 241 -10.63 -11.48 -5.57
CA GLU A 241 -9.89 -12.59 -6.18
C GLU A 241 -10.61 -13.22 -7.38
N ALA A 242 -11.94 -13.09 -7.47
CA ALA A 242 -12.74 -13.61 -8.57
C ALA A 242 -12.44 -12.90 -9.91
N GLU A 243 -11.87 -11.71 -9.86
CA GLU A 243 -11.51 -10.88 -11.02
C GLU A 243 -10.06 -11.11 -11.48
N PHE A 244 -9.32 -12.00 -10.81
CA PHE A 244 -7.96 -12.33 -11.21
C PHE A 244 -7.94 -12.97 -12.60
N PRO A 245 -6.89 -12.72 -13.41
CA PRO A 245 -6.65 -13.51 -14.61
C PRO A 245 -6.64 -15.01 -14.28
N ALA A 246 -7.33 -15.82 -15.08
CA ALA A 246 -7.61 -17.23 -14.76
C ALA A 246 -6.35 -18.02 -14.34
N ARG A 247 -5.25 -17.85 -15.06
CA ARG A 247 -3.96 -18.49 -14.75
C ARG A 247 -3.38 -18.05 -13.41
N THR A 248 -3.44 -16.75 -13.12
CA THR A 248 -2.97 -16.19 -11.84
C THR A 248 -3.82 -16.74 -10.69
N LEU A 249 -5.14 -16.82 -10.86
CA LEU A 249 -6.05 -17.36 -9.85
C LEU A 249 -5.81 -18.87 -9.61
N GLU A 250 -5.64 -19.65 -10.66
CA GLU A 250 -5.34 -21.09 -10.56
C GLU A 250 -4.04 -21.33 -9.79
N TRP A 251 -2.96 -20.62 -10.15
CA TRP A 251 -1.70 -20.69 -9.43
C TRP A 251 -1.85 -20.24 -7.97
N ALA A 252 -2.54 -19.13 -7.73
CA ALA A 252 -2.75 -18.60 -6.38
C ALA A 252 -3.49 -19.60 -5.49
N ARG A 253 -4.59 -20.21 -5.97
CA ARG A 253 -5.38 -21.18 -5.20
C ARG A 253 -4.61 -22.47 -4.91
N THR A 254 -3.84 -22.95 -5.88
CA THR A 254 -3.12 -24.22 -5.75
C THR A 254 -1.83 -24.11 -4.95
N SER A 255 -1.11 -23.00 -5.10
CA SER A 255 0.28 -22.87 -4.64
C SER A 255 0.50 -21.74 -3.64
N MET A 256 -0.36 -20.71 -3.62
CA MET A 256 -0.21 -19.52 -2.76
C MET A 256 -1.51 -19.10 -2.03
N PRO A 257 -2.31 -20.03 -1.47
CA PRO A 257 -3.65 -19.71 -0.99
C PRO A 257 -3.68 -18.67 0.15
N MET A 258 -2.61 -18.60 0.96
CA MET A 258 -2.48 -17.60 2.02
C MET A 258 -2.41 -16.16 1.48
N TRP A 259 -1.84 -15.97 0.27
CA TRP A 259 -1.65 -14.64 -0.32
C TRP A 259 -2.95 -14.05 -0.87
N LEU A 260 -3.99 -14.85 -1.10
CA LEU A 260 -5.30 -14.39 -1.57
C LEU A 260 -6.01 -13.46 -0.58
N LYS A 261 -5.52 -13.35 0.66
CA LYS A 261 -6.05 -12.42 1.66
C LYS A 261 -4.90 -11.60 2.25
N PRO A 262 -5.07 -10.29 2.51
CA PRO A 262 -4.09 -9.53 3.28
C PRO A 262 -4.00 -10.06 4.72
N PRO A 263 -2.94 -9.70 5.48
CA PRO A 263 -2.96 -9.90 6.93
C PRO A 263 -4.20 -9.23 7.54
N ALA A 264 -4.86 -9.93 8.46
CA ALA A 264 -6.10 -9.51 9.09
C ALA A 264 -5.92 -8.26 9.95
N ASP A 265 -4.77 -8.16 10.63
CA ASP A 265 -4.42 -7.06 11.53
C ASP A 265 -2.91 -7.01 11.84
N VAL A 266 -2.49 -6.01 12.61
CA VAL A 266 -1.10 -5.86 13.06
C VAL A 266 -0.67 -7.01 13.97
N ALA A 267 -1.57 -7.60 14.77
CA ALA A 267 -1.20 -8.71 15.66
C ALA A 267 -0.81 -9.96 14.86
N GLU A 268 -1.45 -10.21 13.72
CA GLU A 268 -1.03 -11.25 12.78
C GLU A 268 0.36 -10.98 12.22
N VAL A 269 0.64 -9.73 11.81
CA VAL A 269 2.00 -9.35 11.36
C VAL A 269 3.03 -9.65 12.46
N ARG A 270 2.74 -9.30 13.71
CA ARG A 270 3.64 -9.59 14.85
C ARG A 270 3.85 -11.08 15.07
N ARG A 271 2.84 -11.94 14.81
CA ARG A 271 3.00 -13.41 14.84
C ARG A 271 3.88 -13.90 13.70
N LEU A 272 3.62 -13.46 12.47
CA LEU A 272 4.42 -13.82 11.29
C LEU A 272 5.91 -13.46 11.44
N GLN A 273 6.20 -12.40 12.18
CA GLN A 273 7.58 -11.99 12.51
C GLN A 273 8.30 -12.93 13.49
N GLN A 274 7.58 -13.77 14.21
CA GLN A 274 8.15 -14.77 15.12
C GLN A 274 8.26 -16.16 14.46
N ASP A 275 7.52 -16.39 13.38
CA ASP A 275 7.53 -17.66 12.67
C ASP A 275 8.88 -17.91 12.00
N ALA A 276 9.26 -19.19 11.86
CA ALA A 276 10.46 -19.53 11.10
C ALA A 276 10.35 -18.98 9.66
N ALA A 277 11.47 -18.48 9.12
CA ALA A 277 11.53 -18.11 7.71
C ALA A 277 11.26 -19.36 6.84
N GLY A 278 10.02 -19.48 6.36
CA GLY A 278 9.55 -20.55 5.49
C GLY A 278 9.96 -20.37 4.02
N GLU A 279 9.40 -21.22 3.15
CA GLU A 279 9.46 -21.02 1.71
C GLU A 279 8.71 -19.74 1.32
N GLY A 280 9.31 -18.95 0.42
CA GLY A 280 8.72 -17.69 -0.01
C GLY A 280 8.89 -16.54 0.98
N TRP A 281 9.81 -16.61 1.94
CA TRP A 281 10.39 -15.37 2.45
C TRP A 281 11.39 -14.87 1.41
N ALA A 282 11.43 -13.57 1.13
CA ALA A 282 12.57 -12.98 0.45
C ALA A 282 13.83 -13.29 1.30
N LYS A 283 14.60 -14.30 0.87
CA LYS A 283 15.88 -14.69 1.46
C LYS A 283 16.98 -13.74 1.01
#